data_AF-A0A0H5C181-F1
#
_entry.id   AF-A0A0H5C181-F1
#
_cell.length_a   1.000
_cell.length_b   1.000
_cell.length_c   1.000
_cell.angle_alpha   90.00
_cell.angle_beta   90.00
_cell.angle_gamma   90.00
#
_symmetry.space_group_name_H-M   'P 1'
#
loop_
_entity.id
_entity.type
_entity.pdbx_description
1 polymer ?
#
loop_
_entity_poly.entity_id
_entity_poly.type
_entity_poly.pdbx_seq_one_letter_code
_entity_poly.pdbx_strand_id
1 'polypeptide(L)'
;MATITAQKRLTKEYKALSDEPTPYIYARPDEQNILEWHYIITGPPGTPYEGGQYHGMLIFPPTYPFKPPGITMITPNGRFQTNKRLCLTISDYHPESWNPAWSVGTILVGLLSFMTGNEGTTGTIKNTEKQKIALASQSKTWNATKNTKFMKILADFAYKDSVEEKSVKELEEARQKRRNDLKRKLECLSAGDSGSKALDTNNAVSMTSVDKLSAGGLVDVIDISDEEGSLRKIKCTENATIIDTVDLDAEDDVVESPKHGGHSEFEDDFYDDFEVSDAESFINDVDADNEHDSAAEVVIDSIKEAQGSTGCDSVIVLD
;
A
#
# COMPACT_ATOMS: atom_id res chain seq x y z
N MET A 1 -29.04 -5.43 15.73
CA MET A 1 -28.58 -6.83 15.88
C MET A 1 -28.56 -7.51 14.52
N ALA A 2 -27.46 -8.17 14.18
CA ALA A 2 -27.35 -9.02 12.98
C ALA A 2 -28.19 -10.30 13.12
N THR A 3 -28.55 -10.93 11.99
CA THR A 3 -29.00 -12.33 12.02
C THR A 3 -27.79 -13.25 12.20
N ILE A 4 -28.01 -14.45 12.75
CA ILE A 4 -26.97 -15.49 12.90
C ILE A 4 -26.31 -15.81 11.54
N THR A 5 -27.09 -15.78 10.45
CA THR A 5 -26.58 -15.98 9.08
C THR A 5 -25.65 -14.85 8.64
N ALA A 6 -26.04 -13.59 8.86
CA ALA A 6 -25.21 -12.44 8.54
C ALA A 6 -23.90 -12.45 9.34
N GLN A 7 -23.97 -12.69 10.65
CA GLN A 7 -22.80 -12.79 11.52
C GLN A 7 -21.84 -13.90 11.04
N LYS A 8 -22.33 -15.13 10.83
CA LYS A 8 -21.50 -16.24 10.33
C LYS A 8 -20.89 -15.96 8.95
N ARG A 9 -21.62 -15.28 8.05
CA ARG A 9 -21.11 -14.90 6.72
C ARG A 9 -19.97 -13.88 6.86
N LEU A 10 -20.20 -12.81 7.61
CA LEU A 10 -19.22 -11.71 7.77
C LEU A 10 -17.97 -12.16 8.53
N THR A 11 -18.10 -12.96 9.60
CA THR A 11 -16.93 -13.56 10.28
C THR A 11 -16.09 -14.41 9.33
N LYS A 12 -16.72 -15.20 8.45
CA LYS A 12 -16.00 -16.01 7.46
C LYS A 12 -15.29 -15.13 6.43
N GLU A 13 -15.90 -14.04 5.99
CA GLU A 13 -15.28 -13.12 5.03
C GLU A 13 -14.14 -12.31 5.61
N TYR A 14 -14.24 -11.91 6.89
CA TYR A 14 -13.14 -11.21 7.56
C TYR A 14 -11.92 -12.12 7.68
N LYS A 15 -12.13 -13.39 8.06
CA LYS A 15 -11.07 -14.40 8.02
C LYS A 15 -10.51 -14.58 6.61
N ALA A 16 -11.35 -14.70 5.58
CA ALA A 16 -10.88 -14.86 4.20
C ALA A 16 -10.02 -13.67 3.72
N LEU A 17 -10.37 -12.43 4.08
CA LEU A 17 -9.57 -11.24 3.77
C LEU A 17 -8.27 -11.14 4.60
N SER A 18 -8.23 -11.78 5.77
CA SER A 18 -7.03 -11.85 6.61
C SER A 18 -6.06 -12.95 6.12
N ASP A 19 -6.61 -14.09 5.70
CA ASP A 19 -5.87 -15.23 5.14
C ASP A 19 -5.36 -14.94 3.71
N GLU A 20 -6.14 -14.21 2.90
CA GLU A 20 -5.83 -13.82 1.52
C GLU A 20 -6.13 -12.31 1.29
N PRO A 21 -5.19 -11.42 1.64
CA PRO A 21 -5.35 -9.97 1.47
C PRO A 21 -5.55 -9.57 0.00
N THR A 22 -6.51 -8.68 -0.24
CA THR A 22 -6.79 -8.17 -1.59
C THR A 22 -5.84 -7.01 -1.91
N PRO A 23 -5.16 -6.98 -3.08
CA PRO A 23 -4.28 -5.88 -3.45
C PRO A 23 -4.97 -4.51 -3.35
N TYR A 24 -4.25 -3.53 -2.81
CA TYR A 24 -4.72 -2.16 -2.58
C TYR A 24 -5.90 -2.01 -1.60
N ILE A 25 -6.37 -3.08 -0.95
CA ILE A 25 -7.58 -3.08 -0.13
C ILE A 25 -7.30 -3.72 1.23
N TYR A 26 -7.50 -2.95 2.29
CA TYR A 26 -7.59 -3.45 3.65
C TYR A 26 -9.01 -3.23 4.17
N ALA A 27 -9.57 -4.20 4.90
CA ALA A 27 -10.90 -4.06 5.50
C ALA A 27 -11.08 -4.94 6.72
N ARG A 28 -11.78 -4.42 7.73
CA ARG A 28 -12.16 -5.15 8.95
C ARG A 28 -13.54 -4.73 9.47
N PRO A 29 -14.28 -5.61 10.15
CA PRO A 29 -15.44 -5.20 10.93
C PRO A 29 -15.02 -4.23 12.04
N ASP A 30 -15.97 -3.39 12.44
CA ASP A 30 -15.95 -2.81 13.77
C ASP A 30 -16.16 -3.92 14.82
N GLU A 31 -15.37 -3.86 15.91
CA GLU A 31 -15.33 -4.88 16.96
C GLU A 31 -16.66 -4.97 17.74
N GLN A 32 -17.37 -3.86 17.82
CA GLN A 32 -18.58 -3.66 18.60
C GLN A 32 -19.83 -3.94 17.73
N ASN A 33 -19.72 -3.74 16.42
CA ASN A 33 -20.77 -3.97 15.44
C ASN A 33 -20.26 -4.60 14.14
N ILE A 34 -20.31 -5.94 14.04
CA ILE A 34 -19.94 -6.69 12.82
C ILE A 34 -20.70 -6.29 11.53
N LEU A 35 -21.80 -5.52 11.61
CA LEU A 35 -22.50 -4.97 10.44
C LEU A 35 -21.92 -3.64 9.94
N GLU A 36 -21.06 -2.98 10.72
CA GLU A 36 -20.27 -1.83 10.31
C GLU A 36 -18.85 -2.32 10.03
N TRP A 37 -18.34 -2.01 8.84
CA TRP A 37 -16.98 -2.36 8.46
C TRP A 37 -16.26 -1.13 7.96
N HIS A 38 -15.00 -1.03 8.34
CA HIS A 38 -14.11 0.01 7.86
C HIS A 38 -13.14 -0.58 6.85
N TYR A 39 -12.93 0.17 5.77
CA TYR A 39 -12.00 -0.21 4.71
C TYR A 39 -11.06 0.94 4.37
N ILE A 40 -9.92 0.58 3.80
CA ILE A 40 -8.93 1.46 3.21
C ILE A 40 -8.72 0.99 1.78
N ILE A 41 -8.79 1.93 0.84
CA ILE A 41 -8.27 1.75 -0.51
C ILE A 41 -6.96 2.53 -0.61
N THR A 42 -5.87 1.87 -0.94
CA THR A 42 -4.61 2.53 -1.33
C THR A 42 -4.68 2.82 -2.83
N GLY A 43 -4.34 4.04 -3.26
CA GLY A 43 -4.42 4.42 -4.66
C GLY A 43 -3.43 3.64 -5.54
N PRO A 44 -3.88 2.91 -6.58
CA PRO A 44 -2.97 2.16 -7.45
C PRO A 44 -2.05 3.07 -8.28
N PRO A 45 -0.87 2.57 -8.68
CA PRO A 45 0.07 3.31 -9.51
C PRO A 45 -0.50 3.60 -10.91
N GLY A 46 -0.07 4.71 -11.50
CA GLY A 46 -0.56 5.19 -12.79
C GLY A 46 -1.97 5.81 -12.73
N THR A 47 -2.49 6.10 -11.54
CA THR A 47 -3.81 6.73 -11.35
C THR A 47 -3.69 8.08 -10.64
N PRO A 48 -4.66 9.01 -10.78
CA PRO A 48 -4.67 10.28 -10.03
C PRO A 48 -4.79 10.13 -8.50
N TYR A 49 -4.81 8.90 -7.99
CA TYR A 49 -4.97 8.53 -6.59
C TYR A 49 -3.69 7.93 -5.99
N GLU A 50 -2.67 7.66 -6.81
CA GLU A 50 -1.41 7.01 -6.44
C GLU A 50 -0.79 7.59 -5.16
N GLY A 51 -0.35 6.71 -4.25
CA GLY A 51 0.18 7.06 -2.93
C GLY A 51 -0.87 7.51 -1.90
N GLY A 52 -2.11 7.77 -2.33
CA GLY A 52 -3.22 8.13 -1.45
C GLY A 52 -3.81 6.95 -0.68
N GLN A 53 -4.43 7.24 0.46
CA GLN A 53 -5.00 6.27 1.40
C GLN A 53 -6.44 6.69 1.76
N TYR A 54 -7.43 5.94 1.28
CA TYR A 54 -8.84 6.33 1.31
C TYR A 54 -9.66 5.46 2.24
N HIS A 55 -9.94 5.98 3.44
CA HIS A 55 -10.84 5.38 4.41
C HIS A 55 -12.30 5.53 3.97
N GLY A 56 -13.06 4.45 4.12
CA GLY A 56 -14.51 4.44 3.98
C GLY A 56 -15.17 3.39 4.86
N MET A 57 -16.48 3.22 4.66
CA MET A 57 -17.32 2.39 5.50
C MET A 57 -18.36 1.60 4.68
N LEU A 58 -18.57 0.35 5.05
CA LEU A 58 -19.68 -0.49 4.58
C LEU A 58 -20.66 -0.69 5.73
N ILE A 59 -21.95 -0.46 5.47
CA ILE A 59 -23.04 -0.73 6.41
C ILE A 59 -23.88 -1.88 5.86
N PHE A 60 -23.71 -3.05 6.46
CA PHE A 60 -24.43 -4.27 6.09
C PHE A 60 -25.84 -4.31 6.70
N PRO A 61 -26.87 -4.67 5.94
CA PRO A 61 -28.18 -4.93 6.51
C PRO A 61 -28.13 -6.19 7.40
N PRO A 62 -28.96 -6.32 8.45
CA PRO A 62 -29.04 -7.54 9.27
C PRO A 62 -29.37 -8.83 8.49
N THR A 63 -29.82 -8.70 7.24
CA THR A 63 -30.18 -9.77 6.30
C THR A 63 -29.09 -10.07 5.25
N TYR A 64 -27.89 -9.51 5.39
CA TYR A 64 -26.73 -9.90 4.57
C TYR A 64 -26.48 -11.43 4.65
N PRO A 65 -26.12 -12.13 3.55
CA PRO A 65 -25.81 -11.62 2.21
C PRO A 65 -27.01 -11.50 1.27
N PHE A 66 -28.26 -11.63 1.72
CA PHE A 66 -29.44 -11.55 0.85
C PHE A 66 -29.78 -10.13 0.38
N LYS A 67 -29.17 -9.11 1.00
CA LYS A 67 -29.22 -7.72 0.56
C LYS A 67 -27.81 -7.11 0.58
N PRO A 68 -27.49 -6.20 -0.36
CA PRO A 68 -26.21 -5.48 -0.43
C PRO A 68 -25.98 -4.54 0.78
N PRO A 69 -24.73 -4.14 1.05
CA PRO A 69 -24.43 -3.04 1.97
C PRO A 69 -24.68 -1.65 1.36
N GLY A 70 -24.83 -0.66 2.23
CA GLY A 70 -24.58 0.74 1.87
C GLY A 70 -23.08 1.04 1.91
N ILE A 71 -22.60 1.90 1.01
CA ILE A 71 -21.17 2.21 0.83
C ILE A 71 -20.97 3.73 0.98
N THR A 72 -20.01 4.16 1.80
CA THR A 72 -19.60 5.58 1.93
C THR A 72 -18.07 5.73 1.93
N MET A 73 -17.57 6.82 1.37
CA MET A 73 -16.16 7.22 1.48
C MET A 73 -16.02 8.33 2.52
N ILE A 74 -15.04 8.25 3.42
CA ILE A 74 -14.82 9.21 4.51
C ILE A 74 -13.68 10.17 4.14
N THR A 75 -12.54 9.65 3.68
CA THR A 75 -11.40 10.50 3.29
C THR A 75 -11.71 11.36 2.05
N PRO A 76 -11.37 12.67 2.05
CA PRO A 76 -11.38 13.51 0.87
C PRO A 76 -10.54 12.92 -0.27
N ASN A 77 -11.17 12.73 -1.44
CA ASN A 77 -10.60 11.94 -2.54
C ASN A 77 -10.86 12.51 -3.94
N GLY A 78 -11.67 13.56 -4.05
CA GLY A 78 -11.98 14.25 -5.32
C GLY A 78 -12.88 13.49 -6.31
N ARG A 79 -13.22 12.23 -6.05
CA ARG A 79 -14.10 11.36 -6.88
C ARG A 79 -15.51 11.24 -6.30
N PHE A 80 -15.60 11.08 -4.99
CA PHE A 80 -16.82 10.89 -4.22
C PHE A 80 -16.98 12.00 -3.17
N GLN A 81 -18.21 12.47 -2.99
CA GLN A 81 -18.58 13.32 -1.86
C GLN A 81 -18.42 12.51 -0.56
N THR A 82 -17.71 13.07 0.41
CA THR A 82 -17.45 12.43 1.70
C THR A 82 -18.75 12.20 2.48
N ASN A 83 -18.79 11.11 3.24
CA ASN A 83 -19.92 10.66 4.08
C ASN A 83 -21.25 10.45 3.34
N LYS A 84 -21.28 10.53 2.01
CA LYS A 84 -22.48 10.31 1.19
C LYS A 84 -22.55 8.89 0.68
N ARG A 85 -23.75 8.31 0.68
CA ARG A 85 -23.97 6.95 0.16
C ARG A 85 -23.76 6.91 -1.35
N LEU A 86 -22.98 5.93 -1.80
CA LEU A 86 -22.61 5.75 -3.20
C LEU A 86 -23.59 4.77 -3.87
N CYS A 87 -24.16 5.19 -5.01
CA CYS A 87 -25.05 4.35 -5.81
C CYS A 87 -24.23 3.54 -6.82
N LEU A 88 -23.87 2.31 -6.46
CA LEU A 88 -23.19 1.34 -7.32
C LEU A 88 -24.08 0.11 -7.53
N THR A 89 -23.86 -0.65 -8.60
CA THR A 89 -24.59 -1.92 -8.87
C THR A 89 -24.40 -2.97 -7.77
N ILE A 90 -23.34 -2.84 -6.97
CA ILE A 90 -22.99 -3.65 -5.79
C ILE A 90 -23.53 -3.08 -4.46
N SER A 91 -24.28 -1.97 -4.50
CA SER A 91 -24.78 -1.24 -3.32
C SER A 91 -26.29 -1.39 -3.10
N ASP A 92 -26.79 -0.93 -1.96
CA ASP A 92 -28.20 -0.97 -1.57
C ASP A 92 -29.17 -0.09 -2.39
N TYR A 93 -28.67 0.68 -3.35
CA TYR A 93 -29.49 1.30 -4.39
C TYR A 93 -29.98 0.29 -5.45
N HIS A 94 -29.30 -0.85 -5.60
CA HIS A 94 -29.53 -1.82 -6.68
C HIS A 94 -29.77 -3.26 -6.16
N PRO A 95 -30.77 -3.49 -5.29
CA PRO A 95 -31.05 -4.82 -4.73
C PRO A 95 -31.47 -5.85 -5.80
N GLU A 96 -31.94 -5.43 -6.97
CA GLU A 96 -32.26 -6.29 -8.11
C GLU A 96 -31.02 -6.80 -8.87
N SER A 97 -29.91 -6.06 -8.81
CA SER A 97 -28.64 -6.38 -9.47
C SER A 97 -27.66 -7.09 -8.52
N TRP A 98 -28.01 -7.20 -7.23
CA TRP A 98 -27.16 -7.77 -6.19
C TRP A 98 -27.06 -9.31 -6.28
N ASN A 99 -25.83 -9.82 -6.18
CA ASN A 99 -25.56 -11.26 -6.06
C ASN A 99 -25.08 -11.63 -4.64
N PRO A 100 -25.83 -12.40 -3.85
CA PRO A 100 -25.43 -12.90 -2.52
C PRO A 100 -24.14 -13.75 -2.47
N ALA A 101 -23.56 -14.11 -3.62
CA ALA A 101 -22.25 -14.72 -3.69
C ALA A 101 -21.10 -13.72 -3.45
N TRP A 102 -21.26 -12.44 -3.85
CA TRP A 102 -20.20 -11.43 -3.75
C TRP A 102 -19.78 -11.19 -2.30
N SER A 103 -18.46 -11.26 -2.06
CA SER A 103 -17.85 -10.98 -0.76
C SER A 103 -17.51 -9.51 -0.58
N VAL A 104 -17.17 -9.09 0.64
CA VAL A 104 -16.58 -7.79 0.96
C VAL A 104 -15.40 -7.47 0.03
N GLY A 105 -14.51 -8.43 -0.22
CA GLY A 105 -13.41 -8.27 -1.18
C GLY A 105 -13.92 -7.94 -2.60
N THR A 106 -14.92 -8.67 -3.11
CA THR A 106 -15.53 -8.36 -4.42
C THR A 106 -16.18 -6.99 -4.46
N ILE A 107 -16.87 -6.58 -3.38
CA ILE A 107 -17.48 -5.25 -3.26
C ILE A 107 -16.40 -4.16 -3.33
N LEU A 108 -15.32 -4.30 -2.58
CA LEU A 108 -14.26 -3.29 -2.52
C LEU A 108 -13.43 -3.24 -3.81
N VAL A 109 -13.19 -4.35 -4.49
CA VAL A 109 -12.59 -4.37 -5.84
C VAL A 109 -13.49 -3.65 -6.85
N GLY A 110 -14.81 -3.86 -6.78
CA GLY A 110 -15.78 -3.14 -7.61
C GLY A 110 -15.79 -1.63 -7.34
N LEU A 111 -15.70 -1.23 -6.06
CA LEU A 111 -15.57 0.17 -5.66
C LEU A 111 -14.27 0.80 -6.17
N LEU A 112 -13.12 0.12 -6.01
CA LEU A 112 -11.83 0.58 -6.51
C LEU A 112 -11.86 0.78 -8.03
N SER A 113 -12.38 -0.20 -8.78
CA SER A 113 -12.56 -0.10 -10.23
C SER A 113 -13.38 1.14 -10.63
N PHE A 114 -14.50 1.38 -9.94
CA PHE A 114 -15.32 2.58 -10.17
C PHE A 114 -14.61 3.89 -9.74
N MET A 115 -13.77 3.85 -8.69
CA MET A 115 -12.99 5.00 -8.24
C MET A 115 -11.97 5.44 -9.30
N THR A 116 -11.29 4.47 -9.92
CA THR A 116 -10.36 4.69 -11.05
C THR A 116 -11.05 5.03 -12.37
N GLY A 117 -12.33 4.72 -12.51
CA GLY A 117 -13.14 5.06 -13.68
C GLY A 117 -13.63 6.51 -13.74
N ASN A 118 -14.41 6.81 -14.78
CA ASN A 118 -14.93 8.16 -15.10
C ASN A 118 -16.47 8.24 -15.09
N GLU A 119 -17.15 7.16 -14.69
CA GLU A 119 -18.61 7.04 -14.66
C GLU A 119 -19.23 8.00 -13.65
N GLY A 120 -20.40 8.56 -13.96
CA GLY A 120 -21.17 9.40 -13.04
C GLY A 120 -22.24 8.59 -12.30
N THR A 121 -22.32 8.73 -10.97
CA THR A 121 -23.43 8.19 -10.17
C THR A 121 -23.75 9.06 -8.96
N THR A 122 -24.84 8.77 -8.24
CA THR A 122 -25.16 9.43 -6.96
C THR A 122 -24.01 9.26 -5.97
N GLY A 123 -23.51 10.40 -5.47
CA GLY A 123 -22.34 10.45 -4.60
C GLY A 123 -21.04 10.84 -5.31
N THR A 124 -20.98 10.84 -6.65
CA THR A 124 -19.81 11.35 -7.37
C THR A 124 -19.75 12.88 -7.40
N ILE A 125 -18.53 13.41 -7.43
CA ILE A 125 -18.21 14.84 -7.61
C ILE A 125 -17.25 15.00 -8.79
N LYS A 126 -17.19 16.22 -9.35
CA LYS A 126 -16.30 16.56 -10.47
C LYS A 126 -15.14 17.42 -9.97
N ASN A 127 -13.93 16.87 -10.02
CA ASN A 127 -12.68 17.58 -9.79
C ASN A 127 -11.67 17.26 -10.89
N THR A 128 -10.70 18.15 -11.08
CA THR A 128 -9.56 17.93 -11.97
C THR A 128 -8.61 16.87 -11.41
N GLU A 129 -7.82 16.23 -12.27
CA GLU A 129 -6.80 15.26 -11.83
C GLU A 129 -5.78 15.91 -10.88
N LYS A 130 -5.39 17.16 -11.11
CA LYS A 130 -4.51 17.93 -10.21
C LYS A 130 -5.07 18.01 -8.78
N GLN A 131 -6.38 18.24 -8.64
CA GLN A 131 -7.03 18.26 -7.32
C GLN A 131 -7.09 16.85 -6.70
N LYS A 132 -7.32 15.79 -7.49
CA LYS A 132 -7.28 14.41 -6.99
C LYS A 132 -5.89 14.04 -6.46
N ILE A 133 -4.84 14.40 -7.20
CA ILE A 133 -3.43 14.15 -6.82
C ILE A 133 -3.06 14.94 -5.55
N ALA A 134 -3.49 16.20 -5.42
CA ALA A 134 -3.29 16.98 -4.21
C ALA A 134 -4.01 16.39 -2.98
N LEU A 135 -5.23 15.86 -3.16
CA LEU A 135 -5.95 15.14 -2.11
C LEU A 135 -5.30 13.78 -1.80
N ALA A 136 -4.70 13.11 -2.78
CA ALA A 136 -3.95 11.87 -2.58
C ALA A 136 -2.75 12.09 -1.65
N SER A 137 -1.89 13.08 -1.93
CA SER A 137 -0.73 13.37 -1.09
C SER A 137 -1.07 13.82 0.34
N GLN A 138 -2.24 14.44 0.54
CA GLN A 138 -2.72 14.89 1.85
C GLN A 138 -3.51 13.82 2.63
N SER A 139 -3.96 12.75 1.97
CA SER A 139 -4.93 11.78 2.52
C SER A 139 -4.43 11.04 3.76
N LYS A 140 -3.17 10.58 3.78
CA LYS A 140 -2.54 9.91 4.94
C LYS A 140 -2.54 10.82 6.18
N THR A 141 -2.05 12.06 6.03
CA THR A 141 -2.03 13.05 7.11
C THR A 141 -3.43 13.43 7.57
N TRP A 142 -4.39 13.57 6.65
CA TRP A 142 -5.79 13.84 7.01
C TRP A 142 -6.40 12.68 7.82
N ASN A 143 -6.13 11.43 7.43
CA ASN A 143 -6.56 10.26 8.18
C ASN A 143 -5.95 10.24 9.60
N ALA A 144 -4.66 10.54 9.72
CA ALA A 144 -3.97 10.53 11.01
C ALA A 144 -4.37 11.69 11.96
N THR A 145 -4.80 12.84 11.43
CA THR A 145 -4.99 14.07 12.24
C THR A 145 -6.44 14.55 12.35
N LYS A 146 -7.35 14.15 11.45
CA LYS A 146 -8.75 14.63 11.41
C LYS A 146 -9.78 13.51 11.49
N ASN A 147 -9.43 12.30 11.05
CA ASN A 147 -10.36 11.19 10.93
C ASN A 147 -10.41 10.35 12.23
N THR A 148 -11.23 10.78 13.18
CA THR A 148 -11.34 10.13 14.49
C THR A 148 -11.73 8.65 14.41
N LYS A 149 -12.62 8.26 13.47
CA LYS A 149 -12.97 6.85 13.23
C LYS A 149 -11.76 6.04 12.75
N PHE A 150 -10.98 6.58 11.83
CA PHE A 150 -9.74 5.93 11.37
C PHE A 150 -8.72 5.78 12.50
N MET A 151 -8.54 6.80 13.34
CA MET A 151 -7.59 6.71 14.46
C MET A 151 -8.05 5.76 15.56
N LYS A 152 -9.36 5.66 15.84
CA LYS A 152 -9.89 4.69 16.82
C LYS A 152 -9.79 3.24 16.31
N ILE A 153 -10.06 3.01 15.02
CA ILE A 153 -10.19 1.65 14.48
C ILE A 153 -8.91 1.22 13.75
N LEU A 154 -8.44 1.99 12.78
CA LEU A 154 -7.44 1.60 11.79
C LEU A 154 -6.01 2.12 12.08
N ALA A 155 -5.73 2.62 13.29
CA ALA A 155 -4.39 3.11 13.65
C ALA A 155 -3.30 2.05 13.57
N ASP A 156 -3.62 0.76 13.79
CA ASP A 156 -2.66 -0.34 13.63
C ASP A 156 -2.23 -0.52 12.16
N PHE A 157 -3.16 -0.35 11.21
CA PHE A 157 -2.86 -0.31 9.78
C PHE A 157 -2.00 0.91 9.44
N ALA A 158 -2.37 2.09 9.93
CA ALA A 158 -1.64 3.32 9.66
C ALA A 158 -0.17 3.25 10.15
N TYR A 159 0.04 2.62 11.31
CA TYR A 159 1.38 2.34 11.84
C TYR A 159 2.14 1.37 10.92
N LYS A 160 1.55 0.23 10.54
CA LYS A 160 2.18 -0.75 9.62
C LYS A 160 2.56 -0.12 8.27
N ASP A 161 1.63 0.57 7.62
CA ASP A 161 1.82 1.29 6.35
C ASP A 161 3.00 2.27 6.44
N SER A 162 3.09 3.05 7.53
CA SER A 162 4.19 4.00 7.75
C SER A 162 5.55 3.35 8.01
N VAL A 163 5.60 2.16 8.62
CA VAL A 163 6.84 1.40 8.87
C VAL A 163 7.32 0.71 7.60
N GLU A 164 6.41 0.16 6.79
CA GLU A 164 6.72 -0.41 5.48
C GLU A 164 7.24 0.68 4.52
N GLU A 165 6.58 1.84 4.46
CA GLU A 165 6.99 2.99 3.64
C GLU A 165 8.40 3.49 3.99
N LYS A 166 8.73 3.60 5.29
CA LYS A 166 10.10 3.94 5.74
C LYS A 166 11.11 2.86 5.33
N SER A 167 10.79 1.59 5.55
CA SER A 167 11.68 0.47 5.21
C SER A 167 11.98 0.38 3.71
N VAL A 168 10.99 0.65 2.86
CA VAL A 168 11.15 0.74 1.40
C VAL A 168 12.04 1.92 1.03
N LYS A 169 11.80 3.11 1.60
CA LYS A 169 12.58 4.32 1.33
C LYS A 169 14.07 4.14 1.67
N GLU A 170 14.38 3.61 2.86
CA GLU A 170 15.76 3.33 3.27
C GLU A 170 16.47 2.34 2.32
N LEU A 171 15.74 1.32 1.85
CA LEU A 171 16.25 0.34 0.89
C LEU A 171 16.51 0.96 -0.49
N GLU A 172 15.65 1.87 -0.96
CA GLU A 172 15.83 2.60 -2.22
C GLU A 172 17.01 3.57 -2.16
N GLU A 173 17.17 4.32 -1.07
CA GLU A 173 18.30 5.21 -0.83
C GLU A 173 19.63 4.41 -0.80
N ALA A 174 19.65 3.26 -0.11
CA ALA A 174 20.80 2.36 -0.09
C ALA A 174 21.14 1.80 -1.49
N ARG A 175 20.12 1.42 -2.29
CA ARG A 175 20.30 0.98 -3.69
C ARG A 175 20.85 2.10 -4.57
N GLN A 176 20.33 3.32 -4.46
CA GLN A 176 20.79 4.47 -5.25
C GLN A 176 22.23 4.87 -4.87
N LYS A 177 22.58 4.80 -3.58
CA LYS A 177 23.97 4.99 -3.13
C LYS A 177 24.91 3.94 -3.73
N ARG A 178 24.56 2.65 -3.67
CA ARG A 178 25.34 1.55 -4.27
C ARG A 178 25.52 1.74 -5.79
N ARG A 179 24.48 2.19 -6.49
CA ARG A 179 24.51 2.54 -7.93
C ARG A 179 25.48 3.69 -8.22
N ASN A 180 25.44 4.77 -7.44
CA ASN A 180 26.34 5.92 -7.59
C ASN A 180 27.81 5.53 -7.31
N ASP A 181 28.06 4.74 -6.27
CA ASP A 181 29.40 4.26 -5.92
C ASP A 181 29.99 3.35 -7.01
N LEU A 182 29.18 2.48 -7.63
CA LEU A 182 29.59 1.64 -8.74
C LEU A 182 29.93 2.47 -9.99
N LYS A 183 29.09 3.46 -10.34
CA LYS A 183 29.34 4.37 -11.45
C LYS A 183 30.68 5.10 -11.29
N ARG A 184 30.95 5.66 -10.09
CA ARG A 184 32.22 6.33 -9.78
C ARG A 184 33.43 5.40 -9.87
N LYS A 185 33.31 4.13 -9.44
CA LYS A 185 34.39 3.14 -9.61
C LYS A 185 34.69 2.87 -11.09
N LEU A 186 33.65 2.76 -11.93
CA LEU A 186 33.79 2.52 -13.36
C LEU A 186 34.46 3.71 -14.08
N GLU A 187 34.08 4.94 -13.73
CA GLU A 187 34.71 6.18 -14.21
C GLU A 187 36.20 6.27 -13.83
N CYS A 188 36.57 5.87 -12.62
CA CYS A 188 37.98 5.83 -12.21
C CYS A 188 38.81 4.76 -12.96
N LEU A 189 38.19 3.66 -13.39
CA LEU A 189 38.87 2.63 -14.19
C LEU A 189 39.10 3.10 -15.63
N SER A 190 38.12 3.78 -16.25
CA SER A 190 38.29 4.31 -17.61
C SER A 190 39.31 5.46 -17.70
N ALA A 191 39.51 6.21 -16.61
CA ALA A 191 40.55 7.24 -16.52
C ALA A 191 41.99 6.67 -16.40
N GLY A 192 42.14 5.36 -16.13
CA GLY A 192 43.45 4.71 -15.96
C GLY A 192 44.03 4.08 -17.24
N ASP A 193 43.20 3.75 -18.24
CA ASP A 193 43.66 3.12 -19.48
C ASP A 193 43.98 4.15 -20.57
N SER A 194 45.27 4.46 -20.71
CA SER A 194 45.80 5.19 -21.87
C SER A 194 46.02 4.25 -23.06
N GLY A 195 44.96 3.54 -23.47
CA GLY A 195 45.05 2.43 -24.42
C GLY A 195 43.80 2.19 -25.27
N SER A 196 42.61 2.08 -24.68
CA SER A 196 41.41 1.57 -25.37
C SER A 196 40.34 2.63 -25.63
N LYS A 197 39.58 2.44 -26.72
CA LYS A 197 38.50 3.35 -27.15
C LYS A 197 37.46 3.56 -26.04
N ALA A 198 37.08 4.82 -25.82
CA ALA A 198 36.03 5.18 -24.87
C ALA A 198 34.71 4.47 -25.21
N LEU A 199 34.24 3.62 -24.30
CA LEU A 199 32.88 3.08 -24.34
C LEU A 199 31.91 4.21 -23.96
N ASP A 200 30.87 4.44 -24.76
CA ASP A 200 29.91 5.52 -24.51
C ASP A 200 29.04 5.18 -23.28
N THR A 201 29.37 5.78 -22.13
CA THR A 201 28.77 5.46 -20.82
C THR A 201 27.32 5.97 -20.67
N ASN A 202 26.77 6.65 -21.67
CA ASN A 202 25.44 7.26 -21.60
C ASN A 202 24.27 6.25 -21.74
N ASN A 203 24.53 5.01 -22.15
CA ASN A 203 23.47 4.00 -22.38
C ASN A 203 23.59 2.73 -21.49
N ALA A 204 24.55 2.68 -20.56
CA ALA A 204 24.96 1.44 -19.87
C ALA A 204 24.19 1.11 -18.56
N VAL A 205 23.01 1.70 -18.33
CA VAL A 205 22.17 1.40 -17.15
C VAL A 205 20.70 1.23 -17.57
N SER A 206 20.42 0.14 -18.29
CA SER A 206 19.05 -0.33 -18.52
C SER A 206 18.61 -1.32 -17.45
N MET A 207 17.30 -1.46 -17.28
CA MET A 207 16.61 -2.10 -16.17
C MET A 207 16.96 -3.59 -15.99
N THR A 208 17.34 -3.99 -14.77
CA THR A 208 17.27 -5.41 -14.35
C THR A 208 15.81 -5.78 -14.08
N SER A 209 15.20 -6.57 -14.98
CA SER A 209 13.95 -7.28 -14.64
C SER A 209 14.25 -8.35 -13.59
N VAL A 210 13.41 -8.47 -12.57
CA VAL A 210 13.62 -9.39 -11.46
C VAL A 210 12.80 -10.65 -11.67
N ASP A 211 13.40 -11.67 -12.30
CA ASP A 211 12.82 -13.00 -12.39
C ASP A 211 13.74 -14.04 -11.71
N LYS A 212 13.23 -14.58 -10.59
CA LYS A 212 13.65 -15.80 -9.87
C LYS A 212 15.11 -15.85 -9.35
N LEU A 213 15.25 -15.55 -8.05
CA LEU A 213 16.35 -16.04 -7.22
C LEU A 213 15.91 -17.29 -6.43
N SER A 214 16.51 -18.44 -6.73
CA SER A 214 16.62 -19.55 -5.76
C SER A 214 17.94 -19.40 -4.97
N ALA A 215 18.10 -20.17 -3.89
CA ALA A 215 19.12 -19.90 -2.87
C ALA A 215 20.56 -20.10 -3.37
N GLY A 216 21.38 -19.04 -3.43
CA GLY A 216 22.79 -19.17 -3.80
C GLY A 216 23.62 -17.91 -3.98
N GLY A 217 23.55 -16.94 -3.06
CA GLY A 217 24.42 -15.76 -3.06
C GLY A 217 24.07 -14.68 -4.11
N LEU A 218 24.32 -13.41 -3.78
CA LEU A 218 24.04 -12.29 -4.67
C LEU A 218 25.12 -12.17 -5.76
N VAL A 219 24.93 -12.88 -6.87
CA VAL A 219 25.80 -12.75 -8.05
C VAL A 219 25.18 -11.71 -8.99
N ASP A 220 25.60 -10.44 -8.84
CA ASP A 220 25.21 -9.38 -9.76
C ASP A 220 25.79 -9.69 -11.16
N VAL A 221 24.90 -9.91 -12.15
CA VAL A 221 25.25 -10.08 -13.57
C VAL A 221 24.91 -8.80 -14.29
N ILE A 222 25.92 -8.11 -14.83
CA ILE A 222 25.73 -6.97 -15.73
C ILE A 222 25.82 -7.52 -17.16
N ASP A 223 24.72 -7.47 -17.89
CA ASP A 223 24.70 -7.68 -19.34
C ASP A 223 25.11 -6.37 -20.03
N ILE A 224 26.25 -6.39 -20.74
CA ILE A 224 26.70 -5.30 -21.60
C ILE A 224 26.50 -5.72 -23.06
N SER A 225 25.81 -4.88 -23.83
CA SER A 225 25.64 -5.05 -25.28
C SER A 225 26.63 -4.19 -26.06
N ASP A 226 27.52 -4.84 -26.81
CA ASP A 226 28.42 -4.18 -27.77
C ASP A 226 27.63 -3.59 -28.96
N GLU A 227 28.20 -2.66 -29.75
CA GLU A 227 27.56 -2.12 -30.97
C GLU A 227 27.23 -3.19 -32.03
N GLU A 228 27.83 -4.38 -31.93
CA GLU A 228 27.56 -5.54 -32.80
C GLU A 228 26.52 -6.53 -32.21
N GLY A 229 25.92 -6.23 -31.06
CA GLY A 229 24.85 -7.02 -30.44
C GLY A 229 25.31 -8.27 -29.67
N SER A 230 26.61 -8.40 -29.39
CA SER A 230 27.12 -9.46 -28.50
C SER A 230 26.84 -9.10 -27.03
N LEU A 231 26.40 -10.09 -26.24
CA LEU A 231 26.11 -9.95 -24.81
C LEU A 231 27.30 -10.42 -23.98
N ARG A 232 27.84 -9.54 -23.14
CA ARG A 232 28.90 -9.86 -22.18
C ARG A 232 28.39 -9.85 -20.75
N LYS A 233 28.58 -10.95 -20.02
CA LYS A 233 28.29 -11.07 -18.59
C LYS A 233 29.54 -10.83 -17.76
N ILE A 234 29.56 -9.75 -16.97
CA ILE A 234 30.67 -9.48 -16.04
C ILE A 234 30.29 -10.01 -14.64
N LYS A 235 31.05 -10.98 -14.13
CA LYS A 235 30.92 -11.51 -12.77
C LYS A 235 31.88 -10.81 -11.82
N CYS A 236 31.38 -9.90 -10.99
CA CYS A 236 32.18 -9.21 -9.97
C CYS A 236 32.12 -9.96 -8.63
N THR A 237 33.27 -10.42 -8.13
CA THR A 237 33.44 -10.90 -6.74
C THR A 237 34.09 -9.83 -5.86
N GLU A 238 34.03 -10.00 -4.53
CA GLU A 238 34.46 -8.98 -3.55
C GLU A 238 35.92 -8.53 -3.71
N ASN A 239 36.79 -9.40 -4.22
CA ASN A 239 38.10 -9.02 -4.73
C ASN A 239 38.04 -8.92 -6.26
N ALA A 240 38.22 -7.72 -6.79
CA ALA A 240 38.18 -7.45 -8.21
C ALA A 240 39.26 -8.24 -8.96
N THR A 241 38.84 -9.30 -9.66
CA THR A 241 39.65 -10.02 -10.63
C THR A 241 38.72 -10.39 -11.78
N ILE A 242 39.04 -9.92 -12.98
CA ILE A 242 38.33 -10.33 -14.19
C ILE A 242 38.74 -11.77 -14.46
N ILE A 243 37.78 -12.70 -14.38
CA ILE A 243 37.98 -14.12 -14.72
C ILE A 243 37.21 -14.40 -16.00
N ASP A 244 37.83 -15.18 -16.88
CA ASP A 244 37.55 -15.34 -18.32
C ASP A 244 36.08 -15.42 -18.78
N THR A 245 35.89 -14.99 -20.02
CA THR A 245 34.70 -15.23 -20.83
C THR A 245 34.42 -16.73 -20.98
N VAL A 246 33.21 -17.15 -20.63
CA VAL A 246 32.71 -18.51 -20.89
C VAL A 246 31.34 -18.42 -21.57
N ASP A 247 31.29 -18.81 -22.84
CA ASP A 247 30.06 -19.10 -23.57
C ASP A 247 29.54 -20.48 -23.12
N LEU A 248 28.34 -20.54 -22.53
CA LEU A 248 27.68 -21.82 -22.21
C LEU A 248 26.15 -21.72 -22.33
N ASP A 249 25.61 -22.41 -23.33
CA ASP A 249 24.26 -22.97 -23.32
C ASP A 249 24.19 -24.11 -22.28
N ALA A 250 23.19 -24.13 -21.39
CA ALA A 250 22.61 -25.33 -20.75
C ALA A 250 21.46 -24.94 -19.78
N GLU A 251 20.47 -25.83 -19.67
CA GLU A 251 19.29 -25.69 -18.80
C GLU A 251 19.48 -26.35 -17.41
N ASP A 252 18.50 -26.10 -16.53
CA ASP A 252 17.86 -27.03 -15.58
C ASP A 252 17.92 -26.84 -14.04
N ASP A 253 16.73 -27.14 -13.49
CA ASP A 253 16.33 -27.70 -12.20
C ASP A 253 15.98 -26.86 -10.93
N VAL A 254 14.97 -27.38 -10.22
CA VAL A 254 14.13 -26.75 -9.18
C VAL A 254 14.05 -27.65 -7.94
N VAL A 255 14.07 -27.08 -6.72
CA VAL A 255 13.77 -27.81 -5.45
C VAL A 255 13.00 -26.92 -4.44
N GLU A 256 12.10 -27.53 -3.65
CA GLU A 256 11.12 -26.88 -2.75
C GLU A 256 11.55 -26.63 -1.27
N SER A 257 10.84 -25.67 -0.65
CA SER A 257 10.36 -25.43 0.75
C SER A 257 10.70 -26.40 1.92
N PRO A 258 10.67 -25.95 3.22
CA PRO A 258 9.39 -25.92 3.99
C PRO A 258 9.21 -24.86 5.15
N LYS A 259 7.97 -24.87 5.68
CA LYS A 259 7.20 -24.01 6.63
C LYS A 259 7.61 -24.01 8.13
N HIS A 260 7.04 -23.08 8.94
CA HIS A 260 6.43 -23.16 10.32
C HIS A 260 6.07 -21.73 10.86
N GLY A 261 5.19 -21.45 11.86
CA GLY A 261 4.07 -22.25 12.44
C GLY A 261 3.51 -21.85 13.85
N GLY A 262 2.59 -20.86 14.00
CA GLY A 262 1.72 -20.60 15.20
C GLY A 262 2.12 -19.45 16.18
N HIS A 263 1.40 -19.07 17.26
CA HIS A 263 -0.07 -18.99 17.58
C HIS A 263 -0.30 -18.46 19.06
N SER A 264 -1.14 -17.42 19.33
CA SER A 264 -1.88 -17.09 20.60
C SER A 264 -2.31 -15.58 20.63
N GLU A 265 -3.57 -15.14 20.81
CA GLU A 265 -4.48 -15.11 22.00
C GLU A 265 -4.08 -14.16 23.16
N PHE A 266 -4.82 -13.05 23.40
CA PHE A 266 -5.70 -12.83 24.59
C PHE A 266 -6.55 -11.50 24.56
N GLU A 267 -7.50 -11.39 25.51
CA GLU A 267 -8.70 -10.51 25.67
C GLU A 267 -8.43 -9.02 26.05
N ASP A 268 -9.15 -8.03 25.46
CA ASP A 268 -10.36 -7.26 25.91
C ASP A 268 -10.21 -6.29 27.11
N ASP A 269 -10.57 -4.98 26.93
CA ASP A 269 -11.74 -4.33 27.61
C ASP A 269 -11.93 -2.80 27.38
N PHE A 270 -13.19 -2.42 27.10
CA PHE A 270 -13.91 -1.16 27.41
C PHE A 270 -13.79 0.18 26.59
N TYR A 271 -14.92 0.90 26.59
CA TYR A 271 -15.39 2.01 25.71
C TYR A 271 -15.22 3.43 26.31
N ASP A 272 -15.21 4.51 25.49
CA ASP A 272 -16.42 5.37 25.29
C ASP A 272 -16.39 6.44 24.14
N ASP A 273 -17.55 7.07 23.94
CA ASP A 273 -18.01 7.98 22.86
C ASP A 273 -17.19 9.26 22.55
N PHE A 274 -17.31 9.75 21.29
CA PHE A 274 -17.42 11.19 20.97
C PHE A 274 -17.95 11.44 19.54
N GLU A 275 -18.95 12.31 19.38
CA GLU A 275 -19.48 12.78 18.08
C GLU A 275 -18.57 13.86 17.45
N VAL A 276 -18.48 13.93 16.12
CA VAL A 276 -17.76 15.01 15.41
C VAL A 276 -18.62 15.55 14.26
N SER A 277 -18.94 16.85 14.33
CA SER A 277 -19.48 17.62 13.21
C SER A 277 -18.38 18.38 12.47
N ASP A 278 -18.70 18.76 11.23
CA ASP A 278 -18.09 19.85 10.44
C ASP A 278 -16.68 19.62 9.84
N ALA A 279 -16.67 19.31 8.54
CA ALA A 279 -15.47 19.19 7.71
C ALA A 279 -15.67 19.81 6.30
N GLU A 280 -16.15 21.06 6.22
CA GLU A 280 -16.40 21.78 4.94
C GLU A 280 -15.55 23.06 4.73
N SER A 281 -14.48 23.29 5.49
CA SER A 281 -13.63 24.50 5.36
C SER A 281 -12.35 24.36 4.50
N PHE A 282 -12.01 23.15 4.03
CA PHE A 282 -10.63 22.83 3.63
C PHE A 282 -10.18 23.25 2.21
N ILE A 283 -11.03 23.87 1.38
CA ILE A 283 -10.72 24.06 -0.06
C ILE A 283 -9.96 25.37 -0.38
N ASN A 284 -9.87 26.33 0.54
CA ASN A 284 -9.45 27.71 0.20
C ASN A 284 -7.99 28.09 0.51
N ASP A 285 -7.26 27.36 1.35
CA ASP A 285 -5.87 27.69 1.68
C ASP A 285 -4.92 26.59 1.16
N VAL A 286 -4.48 26.74 -0.09
CA VAL A 286 -3.39 25.95 -0.70
C VAL A 286 -2.29 26.92 -1.15
N ASP A 287 -1.59 27.50 -0.18
CA ASP A 287 -0.24 28.03 -0.39
C ASP A 287 0.77 26.94 -0.03
N ALA A 288 1.75 26.76 -0.92
CA ALA A 288 2.61 25.59 -0.94
C ALA A 288 3.98 25.89 -0.31
N ASP A 289 4.05 25.94 1.02
CA ASP A 289 5.32 25.91 1.74
C ASP A 289 5.65 24.48 2.18
N ASN A 290 6.65 23.91 1.51
CA ASN A 290 7.02 22.50 1.57
C ASN A 290 8.11 22.25 2.63
N GLU A 291 7.75 22.29 3.92
CA GLU A 291 8.60 21.73 4.98
C GLU A 291 8.36 20.22 5.09
N HIS A 292 9.24 19.46 4.44
CA HIS A 292 9.26 17.99 4.46
C HIS A 292 9.84 17.45 5.78
N ASP A 293 9.01 17.36 6.81
CA ASP A 293 8.98 16.10 7.56
C ASP A 293 8.37 15.02 6.65
N SER A 294 8.79 13.76 6.77
CA SER A 294 8.16 12.71 5.99
C SER A 294 6.69 12.58 6.39
N ALA A 295 5.76 12.42 5.44
CA ALA A 295 4.35 12.18 5.79
C ALA A 295 4.20 10.97 6.73
N ALA A 296 5.06 9.95 6.59
CA ALA A 296 5.15 8.82 7.49
C ALA A 296 5.59 9.20 8.93
N GLU A 297 6.42 10.24 9.12
CA GLU A 297 6.83 10.74 10.44
C GLU A 297 5.68 11.47 11.14
N VAL A 298 5.03 12.39 10.43
CA VAL A 298 3.84 13.10 10.95
C VAL A 298 2.72 12.12 11.32
N VAL A 299 2.51 11.08 10.50
CA VAL A 299 1.55 9.99 10.80
C VAL A 299 1.97 9.19 12.03
N ILE A 300 3.23 8.74 12.11
CA ILE A 300 3.73 7.96 13.26
C ILE A 300 3.62 8.75 14.57
N ASP A 301 4.00 10.02 14.57
CA ASP A 301 4.00 10.82 15.79
C ASP A 301 2.58 11.23 16.20
N SER A 302 1.67 11.46 15.25
CA SER A 302 0.23 11.60 15.52
C SER A 302 -0.38 10.33 16.14
N ILE A 303 0.03 9.14 15.68
CA ILE A 303 -0.41 7.85 16.25
C ILE A 303 0.16 7.66 17.66
N LYS A 304 1.44 7.96 17.87
CA LYS A 304 2.08 7.89 19.20
C LYS A 304 1.45 8.87 20.19
N GLU A 305 1.10 10.09 19.77
CA GLU A 305 0.42 11.06 20.64
C GLU A 305 -0.99 10.57 21.01
N ALA A 306 -1.75 10.05 20.04
CA ALA A 306 -3.06 9.45 20.29
C ALA A 306 -2.98 8.24 21.25
N GLN A 307 -1.94 7.41 21.15
CA GLN A 307 -1.70 6.26 22.04
C GLN A 307 -1.07 6.67 23.39
N GLY A 308 -0.29 7.74 23.44
CA GLY A 308 0.36 8.25 24.65
C GLY A 308 -0.61 8.88 25.66
N SER A 309 -1.84 9.17 25.25
CA SER A 309 -2.93 9.62 26.12
C SER A 309 -3.42 8.52 27.09
N THR A 310 -3.25 7.24 26.75
CA THR A 310 -3.53 6.12 27.65
C THR A 310 -2.29 5.77 28.49
N GLY A 311 -2.03 6.58 29.51
CA GLY A 311 -0.90 6.38 30.42
C GLY A 311 -1.01 5.12 31.27
N CYS A 312 -0.30 4.06 30.88
CA CYS A 312 0.00 2.88 31.69
C CYS A 312 1.43 2.39 31.42
N ASP A 313 2.41 3.04 32.04
CA ASP A 313 3.81 2.58 32.04
C ASP A 313 3.93 1.23 32.76
N SER A 314 4.04 0.14 32.01
CA SER A 314 4.53 -1.14 32.51
C SER A 314 6.00 -1.34 32.12
N VAL A 315 6.88 -0.91 33.01
CA VAL A 315 8.33 -1.11 32.89
C VAL A 315 8.65 -2.60 32.94
N ILE A 316 9.01 -3.20 31.80
CA ILE A 316 9.60 -4.53 31.75
C ILE A 316 11.09 -4.41 32.06
N VAL A 317 11.46 -4.73 33.29
CA VAL A 317 12.85 -5.06 33.65
C VAL A 317 13.14 -6.46 33.10
N LEU A 318 14.19 -6.58 32.30
CA LEU A 318 14.73 -7.87 31.87
C LEU A 318 15.81 -8.32 32.87
N ASP A 319 15.57 -9.44 33.54
CA ASP A 319 16.54 -10.28 34.27
C ASP A 319 16.64 -11.64 33.55
#